data_AF-A0A9P0ZUL6-F1
#
_entry.id   AF-A0A9P0ZUL6-F1
#
_cell.length_a   1.000
_cell.length_b   1.000
_cell.length_c   1.000
_cell.angle_alpha   90.00
_cell.angle_beta   90.00
_cell.angle_gamma   90.00
#
_symmetry.space_group_name_H-M   'P 1'
#
loop_
_entity.id
_entity.type
_entity.pdbx_description
1 polymer ?
#
loop_
_entity_poly.entity_id
_entity_poly.type
_entity_poly.pdbx_seq_one_letter_code
_entity_poly.pdbx_strand_id
1 'polypeptide(L)'
;MDLGFTGPGFTWYRGSLCEWLDRALGSQNWLTHFPHSLVVHRPILLSTSGITPSHTGKHPFRFLAPWLSHEDFPRVLASSWRRDMPLHNALHSLGGKLQRWNRDVFGFIHIQKVTLIQQLSELEDFNCVEFFTGHFPWSGRLLG
;
A
#
# COMPACT_ATOMS: atom_id res chain seq x y z
N MET A 1 20.98 -11.34 15.49
CA MET A 1 20.05 -12.45 15.25
C MET A 1 19.04 -11.98 14.22
N ASP A 2 18.62 -12.86 13.31
CA ASP A 2 17.51 -12.56 12.38
C ASP A 2 16.21 -12.51 13.18
N LEU A 3 15.40 -11.49 12.92
CA LEU A 3 14.13 -11.27 13.60
C LEU A 3 12.97 -12.01 12.94
N GLY A 4 13.19 -12.59 11.76
CA GLY A 4 12.11 -13.15 10.94
C GLY A 4 11.16 -12.07 10.44
N PHE A 5 10.08 -12.47 9.77
CA PHE A 5 9.07 -11.54 9.26
C PHE A 5 7.71 -12.19 9.03
N THR A 6 6.70 -11.35 8.82
CA THR A 6 5.39 -11.74 8.28
C THR A 6 5.10 -10.95 7.01
N GLY A 7 4.63 -11.59 5.94
CA GLY A 7 4.39 -10.91 4.66
C GLY A 7 4.70 -11.78 3.44
N PRO A 8 4.75 -11.18 2.24
CA PRO A 8 5.02 -11.89 1.00
C PRO A 8 6.34 -12.66 1.07
N GLY A 9 6.36 -13.83 0.43
CA GLY A 9 7.53 -14.70 0.36
C GLY A 9 8.67 -14.15 -0.50
N PHE A 10 8.66 -12.89 -0.94
CA PHE A 10 9.76 -12.19 -1.62
C PHE A 10 9.70 -10.70 -1.29
N THR A 11 10.85 -10.01 -1.21
CA THR A 11 10.91 -8.57 -0.90
C THR A 11 11.36 -7.73 -2.08
N TRP A 12 11.88 -8.37 -3.12
CA TRP A 12 12.33 -7.75 -4.34
C TRP A 12 11.91 -8.56 -5.57
N TYR A 13 11.60 -7.86 -6.65
CA TYR A 13 11.26 -8.45 -7.95
C TYR A 13 11.91 -7.67 -9.09
N ARG A 14 12.35 -8.40 -10.13
CA ARG A 14 12.80 -7.83 -11.41
C ARG A 14 12.49 -8.81 -12.53
N GLY A 15 11.47 -8.49 -13.33
CA GLY A 15 10.94 -9.42 -14.32
C GLY A 15 10.42 -10.68 -13.63
N SER A 16 10.90 -11.85 -14.03
CA SER A 16 10.57 -13.14 -13.43
C SER A 16 11.42 -13.53 -12.21
N LEU A 17 12.43 -12.72 -11.84
CA LEU A 17 13.29 -12.98 -10.70
C LEU A 17 12.68 -12.41 -9.41
N CYS A 18 12.57 -13.26 -8.38
CA CYS A 18 12.04 -12.92 -7.07
C CYS A 18 13.04 -13.30 -5.99
N GLU A 19 13.42 -12.34 -5.14
CA GLU A 19 14.49 -12.51 -4.16
C GLU A 19 14.12 -11.93 -2.79
N TRP A 20 14.79 -12.44 -1.75
CA TRP A 20 14.79 -11.88 -0.39
C TRP A 20 15.98 -10.95 -0.19
N LEU A 21 15.78 -9.66 -0.43
CA LEU A 21 16.81 -8.64 -0.23
C LEU A 21 16.69 -7.92 1.12
N ASP A 22 15.50 -7.86 1.70
CA ASP A 22 15.27 -7.13 2.95
C ASP A 22 15.38 -8.07 4.14
N ARG A 23 16.27 -7.76 5.09
CA ARG A 23 16.44 -8.51 6.34
C ARG A 23 16.39 -7.55 7.53
N ALA A 24 15.76 -8.00 8.61
CA ALA A 24 15.73 -7.27 9.87
C ALA A 24 16.62 -7.99 10.90
N LEU A 25 17.66 -7.31 11.37
CA LEU A 25 18.61 -7.86 12.32
C LEU A 25 18.48 -7.15 13.67
N GLY A 26 18.37 -7.93 14.75
CA GLY A 26 18.35 -7.44 16.11
C GLY A 26 19.54 -7.93 16.93
N SER A 27 20.05 -7.08 17.81
CA SER A 27 21.02 -7.50 18.84
C SER A 27 20.30 -8.20 20.00
N GLN A 28 21.04 -8.98 20.80
CA GLN A 28 20.46 -9.65 21.97
C GLN A 28 19.85 -8.64 22.94
N ASN A 29 20.53 -7.52 23.17
CA ASN A 29 20.04 -6.46 24.03
C ASN A 29 18.73 -5.87 23.50
N TRP A 30 18.62 -5.68 22.17
CA TRP A 30 17.41 -5.15 21.54
C TRP A 30 16.21 -6.11 21.68
N LEU A 31 16.42 -7.42 21.50
CA LEU A 31 15.39 -8.45 21.68
C LEU A 31 14.84 -8.48 23.11
N THR A 32 15.70 -8.27 24.11
CA THR A 32 15.27 -8.16 25.52
C THR A 32 14.35 -6.96 25.76
N HIS A 33 14.61 -5.84 25.08
CA HIS A 33 13.80 -4.62 25.24
C HIS A 33 12.51 -4.66 24.41
N PHE A 34 12.49 -5.42 23.31
CA PHE A 34 11.35 -5.52 22.39
C PHE A 34 10.97 -6.98 22.11
N PRO A 35 10.54 -7.74 23.13
CA PRO A 35 10.24 -9.16 23.00
C PRO A 35 9.01 -9.45 22.11
N HIS A 36 8.18 -8.44 21.88
CA HIS A 36 6.98 -8.52 21.03
C HIS A 36 7.16 -7.81 19.68
N SER A 37 8.40 -7.55 19.28
CA SER A 37 8.67 -6.92 17.99
C SER A 37 8.21 -7.80 16.83
N LEU A 38 7.65 -7.16 15.81
CA LEU A 38 7.19 -7.81 14.59
C LEU A 38 7.71 -7.04 13.38
N VAL A 39 8.25 -7.79 12.42
CA VAL A 39 8.69 -7.27 11.13
C VAL A 39 7.66 -7.67 10.08
N VAL A 40 7.17 -6.69 9.31
CA VAL A 40 6.20 -6.92 8.22
C VAL A 40 6.81 -6.50 6.88
N HIS A 41 6.85 -7.41 5.90
CA HIS A 41 7.34 -7.09 4.55
C HIS A 41 6.26 -6.40 3.70
N ARG A 42 6.20 -5.06 3.80
CA ARG A 42 5.84 -4.08 2.75
C ARG A 42 6.92 -2.97 2.83
N PRO A 43 6.78 -1.64 2.54
CA PRO A 43 7.80 -0.71 3.04
C PRO A 43 8.11 -1.07 4.49
N ILE A 44 9.37 -1.42 4.80
CA ILE A 44 9.70 -2.19 6.02
C ILE A 44 9.09 -1.47 7.21
N LEU A 45 8.08 -2.08 7.81
CA LEU A 45 7.36 -1.52 8.93
C LEU A 45 7.76 -2.29 10.18
N LEU A 46 8.47 -1.61 11.08
CA LEU A 46 8.84 -2.14 12.37
C LEU A 46 7.82 -1.64 13.41
N SER A 47 7.10 -2.58 14.03
CA SER A 47 6.26 -2.29 15.19
C SER A 47 6.96 -2.76 16.46
N THR A 48 7.29 -1.82 17.35
CA THR A 48 7.94 -2.11 18.65
C THR A 48 6.94 -2.54 19.72
N SER A 49 5.64 -2.34 19.49
CA SER A 49 4.56 -2.69 20.41
C SER A 49 3.82 -3.98 20.05
N GLY A 50 4.19 -4.64 18.95
CA GLY A 50 3.55 -5.89 18.47
C GLY A 50 2.14 -5.71 17.90
N ILE A 51 1.60 -4.49 17.92
CA ILE A 51 0.29 -4.16 17.34
C ILE A 51 0.49 -3.81 15.88
N THR A 52 -0.21 -4.51 14.99
CA THR A 52 -0.32 -4.09 13.59
C THR A 52 -1.26 -2.87 13.54
N PRO A 53 -0.84 -1.73 12.96
CA PRO A 53 -1.72 -0.59 12.87
C PRO A 53 -2.97 -0.99 12.08
N SER A 54 -4.14 -0.85 12.71
CA SER A 54 -5.40 -1.10 12.04
C SER A 54 -5.49 -0.19 10.81
N HIS A 55 -5.59 -0.80 9.62
CA HIS A 55 -5.79 -0.06 8.37
C HIS A 55 -7.20 0.57 8.25
N THR A 56 -8.02 0.53 9.32
CA THR A 56 -9.37 1.08 9.36
C THR A 56 -9.43 2.62 9.49
N GLY A 57 -8.29 3.30 9.51
CA GLY A 57 -8.24 4.76 9.49
C GLY A 57 -8.67 5.35 8.15
N LYS A 58 -9.32 6.52 8.15
CA LYS A 58 -9.56 7.29 6.93
C LYS A 58 -8.20 7.57 6.27
N HIS A 59 -7.95 6.98 5.10
CA HIS A 59 -6.73 7.25 4.37
C HIS A 59 -6.62 8.75 4.09
N PRO A 60 -5.45 9.37 4.34
CA PRO A 60 -5.26 10.77 3.99
C PRO A 60 -5.43 10.95 2.49
N PHE A 61 -5.89 12.15 2.10
CA PHE A 61 -5.97 12.54 0.69
C PHE A 61 -4.63 12.29 -0.03
N ARG A 62 -4.68 11.63 -1.18
CA ARG A 62 -3.51 11.38 -2.03
C ARG A 62 -3.79 11.91 -3.42
N PHE A 63 -2.84 12.69 -3.93
CA PHE A 63 -2.80 13.08 -5.32
C PHE A 63 -2.42 11.87 -6.18
N LEU A 64 -3.09 11.67 -7.31
CA LEU A 64 -2.78 10.61 -8.25
C LEU A 64 -2.22 11.22 -9.53
N ALA A 65 -1.06 10.76 -9.97
CA ALA A 65 -0.41 11.24 -11.20
C ALA A 65 -1.31 11.17 -12.45
N PRO A 66 -2.16 10.14 -12.66
CA PRO A 66 -3.09 10.08 -13.80
C PRO A 66 -4.06 11.26 -13.90
N TRP A 67 -4.31 11.99 -12.80
CA TRP A 67 -5.15 13.18 -12.86
C TRP A 67 -4.59 14.25 -13.79
N LEU A 68 -3.26 14.38 -13.89
CA LEU A 68 -2.60 15.35 -14.78
C LEU A 68 -2.86 15.06 -16.26
N SER A 69 -3.10 13.80 -16.60
CA SER A 69 -3.39 13.37 -17.98
C SER A 69 -4.86 13.55 -18.35
N HIS A 70 -5.75 13.82 -17.38
CA HIS A 70 -7.18 13.95 -17.64
C HIS A 70 -7.52 15.39 -18.09
N GLU A 71 -8.19 15.51 -19.24
CA GLU A 71 -8.48 16.79 -19.90
C GLU A 71 -9.23 17.78 -19.00
N ASP A 72 -10.19 17.28 -18.21
CA ASP A 72 -10.98 18.11 -17.30
C ASP A 72 -10.28 18.50 -15.99
N PHE A 73 -9.13 17.90 -15.66
CA PHE A 73 -8.50 18.11 -14.36
C PHE A 73 -8.12 19.58 -14.09
N PRO A 74 -7.51 20.33 -15.03
CA PRO A 74 -7.21 21.75 -14.82
C PRO A 74 -8.47 22.57 -14.50
N ARG A 75 -9.59 22.29 -15.19
CA ARG A 75 -10.88 22.96 -14.97
C ARG A 75 -11.42 22.67 -13.57
N VAL A 76 -11.37 21.41 -13.14
CA VAL A 76 -11.84 20.99 -11.81
C VAL A 76 -10.98 21.55 -10.70
N LEU A 77 -9.66 21.59 -10.89
CA LEU A 77 -8.73 22.19 -9.93
C LEU A 77 -9.01 23.69 -9.76
N ALA A 78 -9.16 24.42 -10.87
CA ALA A 78 -9.44 25.85 -10.85
C ALA A 78 -10.79 26.18 -10.19
N SER A 79 -11.85 25.42 -10.48
CA SER A 79 -13.18 25.62 -9.88
C SER A 79 -13.26 25.16 -8.42
N SER A 80 -12.37 24.26 -8.02
CA SER A 80 -12.34 23.74 -6.65
C SER A 80 -11.54 24.61 -5.69
N TRP A 81 -10.52 25.33 -6.19
CA TRP A 81 -9.60 26.13 -5.40
C TRP A 81 -10.23 27.43 -4.89
N ARG A 82 -10.30 27.58 -3.57
CA ARG A 82 -10.83 28.77 -2.90
C ARG A 82 -9.70 29.62 -2.34
N ARG A 83 -9.58 30.86 -2.83
CA ARG A 83 -8.57 31.84 -2.39
C ARG A 83 -9.04 32.73 -1.24
N ASP A 84 -10.32 32.69 -0.94
CA ASP A 84 -11.02 33.51 0.06
C ASP A 84 -10.98 32.90 1.47
N MET A 85 -10.18 31.85 1.69
CA MET A 85 -10.12 31.10 2.95
C MET A 85 -8.69 30.82 3.38
N PRO A 86 -8.45 30.55 4.69
CA PRO A 86 -7.18 30.05 5.17
C PRO A 86 -6.74 28.78 4.42
N LEU A 87 -5.44 28.66 4.14
CA LEU A 87 -4.85 27.58 3.34
C LEU A 87 -5.30 26.18 3.78
N HIS A 88 -5.34 25.92 5.09
CA HIS A 88 -5.77 24.64 5.63
C HIS A 88 -7.21 24.29 5.22
N ASN A 89 -8.13 25.24 5.33
CA ASN A 89 -9.53 25.05 4.95
C ASN A 89 -9.70 24.92 3.44
N ALA A 90 -8.91 25.67 2.66
CA ALA A 90 -8.89 25.57 1.21
C ALA A 90 -8.41 24.18 0.76
N LEU A 91 -7.33 23.65 1.35
CA LEU A 91 -6.81 22.32 1.07
C LEU A 91 -7.78 21.21 1.49
N HIS A 92 -8.42 21.33 2.65
CA HIS A 92 -9.41 20.36 3.10
C HIS A 92 -10.63 20.33 2.16
N SER A 93 -11.13 21.51 1.76
CA SER A 93 -12.24 21.62 0.80
C SER A 93 -11.85 21.06 -0.58
N LEU A 94 -10.65 21.41 -1.07
CA LEU A 94 -10.11 20.89 -2.32
C LEU A 94 -10.02 19.38 -2.30
N GLY A 95 -9.43 18.80 -1.24
CA GLY A 95 -9.27 17.36 -1.09
C GLY A 95 -10.60 16.62 -1.18
N GLY A 96 -11.65 17.14 -0.52
CA GLY A 96 -12.99 16.55 -0.59
C GLY A 96 -13.64 16.64 -1.97
N LYS A 97 -13.42 17.74 -2.72
CA LYS A 97 -13.92 17.89 -4.10
C LYS A 97 -13.18 16.96 -5.06
N LEU A 98 -11.86 16.89 -4.97
CA LEU A 98 -11.04 16.02 -5.80
C LEU A 98 -11.29 14.53 -5.51
N GLN A 99 -11.56 14.14 -4.26
CA GLN A 99 -11.95 12.77 -3.93
C GLN A 99 -13.29 12.39 -4.57
N ARG A 100 -14.28 13.30 -4.57
CA ARG A 100 -15.56 13.07 -5.24
C ARG A 100 -15.36 12.95 -6.74
N TRP A 101 -14.68 13.91 -7.34
CA TRP A 101 -14.38 13.90 -8.77
C TRP A 101 -13.62 12.64 -9.20
N ASN A 102 -12.62 12.21 -8.42
CA ASN A 102 -11.88 10.98 -8.69
C ASN A 102 -12.80 9.75 -8.69
N ARG A 103 -13.73 9.65 -7.74
CA ARG A 103 -14.72 8.57 -7.71
C ARG A 103 -15.69 8.67 -8.90
N ASP A 104 -16.11 9.86 -9.29
CA ASP A 104 -17.13 10.02 -10.32
C ASP A 104 -16.55 9.80 -11.74
N VAL A 105 -15.30 10.21 -11.98
CA VAL A 105 -14.62 10.06 -13.28
C VAL A 105 -13.96 8.70 -13.43
N PHE A 106 -13.22 8.29 -12.41
CA PHE A 106 -12.40 7.10 -12.51
C PHE A 106 -12.92 5.92 -11.67
N GLY A 107 -13.99 6.12 -10.89
CA GLY A 107 -14.59 5.06 -10.08
C GLY A 107 -13.62 4.44 -9.08
N PHE A 108 -13.70 3.12 -8.99
CA PHE A 108 -12.74 2.31 -8.25
C PHE A 108 -11.57 1.93 -9.17
N ILE A 109 -10.74 2.90 -9.56
CA ILE A 109 -9.51 2.66 -10.36
C ILE A 109 -8.71 1.48 -9.79
N HIS A 110 -8.64 1.41 -8.47
CA HIS A 110 -7.92 0.35 -7.78
C HIS A 110 -8.52 -1.03 -8.06
N ILE A 111 -9.85 -1.16 -8.15
CA ILE A 111 -10.52 -2.42 -8.48
C ILE A 111 -10.26 -2.78 -9.94
N GLN A 112 -10.45 -1.85 -10.88
CA GLN A 112 -10.18 -2.12 -12.29
C GLN A 112 -8.72 -2.46 -12.54
N LYS A 113 -7.78 -1.77 -11.89
CA LYS A 113 -6.35 -2.09 -11.94
C LYS A 113 -6.08 -3.50 -11.40
N VAL A 114 -6.67 -3.87 -10.26
CA VAL A 114 -6.52 -5.23 -9.70
C VAL A 114 -7.10 -6.28 -10.64
N THR A 115 -8.29 -6.07 -11.20
CA THR A 115 -8.91 -6.99 -12.15
C THR A 115 -8.07 -7.14 -13.42
N LEU A 116 -7.57 -6.04 -14.00
CA LEU A 116 -6.73 -6.10 -15.20
C LEU A 116 -5.37 -6.75 -14.92
N ILE A 117 -4.77 -6.51 -13.76
CA ILE A 117 -3.55 -7.20 -13.34
C ILE A 117 -3.82 -8.70 -13.17
N GLN A 118 -4.95 -9.07 -12.57
CA GLN A 118 -5.35 -10.47 -12.41
C GLN A 118 -5.53 -11.16 -13.77
N GLN A 119 -6.23 -10.51 -14.71
CA GLN A 119 -6.40 -11.03 -16.07
C GLN A 119 -5.07 -11.14 -16.83
N LEU A 120 -4.16 -10.19 -16.64
CA LEU A 120 -2.81 -10.27 -17.22
C LEU A 120 -1.99 -11.41 -16.59
N SER A 121 -2.08 -11.62 -15.28
CA SER A 121 -1.41 -12.74 -14.60
C SER A 121 -2.01 -14.11 -14.93
N GLU A 122 -3.28 -14.17 -15.35
CA GLU A 122 -3.90 -15.42 -15.83
C GLU A 122 -3.45 -15.78 -17.26
N LEU A 123 -3.06 -14.78 -18.05
CA LEU A 123 -2.59 -14.97 -19.43
C LEU A 123 -1.08 -15.14 -19.55
N GLU A 124 -0.33 -14.65 -18.57
CA GLU A 124 1.10 -14.83 -18.47
C GLU A 124 1.38 -15.80 -17.31
N ASP A 125 1.85 -17.03 -17.58
CA ASP A 125 2.35 -17.99 -16.58
C ASP A 125 3.60 -17.45 -15.83
N PHE A 126 3.49 -16.30 -15.16
CA PHE A 126 4.52 -15.74 -14.28
C PHE A 126 4.25 -16.18 -12.85
N ASN A 127 4.94 -17.25 -12.48
CA ASN A 127 4.90 -17.97 -11.21
C ASN A 127 5.37 -17.16 -9.98
N CYS A 128 5.17 -15.84 -9.95
CA CYS A 128 5.60 -14.97 -8.85
C CYS A 128 4.65 -13.81 -8.51
N VAL A 129 3.57 -13.59 -9.26
CA VAL A 129 2.72 -12.40 -9.11
C VAL A 129 1.55 -12.60 -8.13
N GLU A 130 1.32 -13.82 -7.62
CA GLU A 130 0.14 -14.18 -6.81
C GLU A 130 0.06 -13.60 -5.37
N PHE A 131 0.86 -12.59 -4.99
CA PHE A 131 0.90 -12.11 -3.59
C PHE A 131 0.14 -10.81 -3.28
N PHE A 132 -0.53 -10.17 -4.24
CA PHE A 132 -1.29 -8.94 -3.96
C PHE A 132 -2.81 -9.06 -3.98
N THR A 133 -3.38 -10.20 -4.36
CA THR A 133 -4.83 -10.44 -4.32
C THR A 133 -5.15 -11.47 -3.23
N GLY A 134 -5.46 -10.97 -2.04
CA GLY A 134 -5.60 -11.78 -0.84
C GLY A 134 -6.65 -12.88 -0.94
N HIS A 135 -6.20 -14.11 -0.68
CA HIS A 135 -6.86 -15.12 0.14
C HIS A 135 -5.80 -16.10 0.65
N PHE A 136 -5.36 -15.97 1.90
CA PHE A 136 -4.55 -17.01 2.55
C PHE A 136 -5.35 -17.61 3.71
N PRO A 137 -5.90 -18.84 3.55
CA PRO A 137 -6.37 -19.62 4.67
C PRO A 137 -5.15 -20.20 5.41
N TRP A 138 -5.05 -19.88 6.70
CA TRP A 138 -3.98 -20.36 7.57
C TRP A 138 -4.12 -21.86 7.83
N SER A 139 -3.11 -22.65 7.44
CA SER A 139 -2.77 -23.89 8.16
C SER A 139 -1.31 -24.27 7.91
N GLY A 140 -0.56 -24.46 9.00
CA GLY A 140 0.85 -24.86 9.02
C GLY A 140 1.44 -24.39 10.35
N ARG A 141 1.24 -25.10 11.47
CA ARG A 141 1.84 -26.40 11.81
C ARG A 141 3.36 -26.35 11.63
N LEU A 142 4.03 -26.04 12.74
CA LEU A 142 5.47 -26.09 12.94
C LEU A 142 5.97 -27.54 12.76
N LEU A 143 6.98 -27.72 11.92
CA LEU A 143 7.96 -28.80 12.02
C LEU A 143 9.31 -28.26 11.51
N GLY A 144 10.37 -28.48 12.29
CA GLY A 144 11.75 -28.13 11.98
C GLY A 144 12.43 -27.42 13.13
#